data_AF-A0A417YMB1-F1
#
_entry.id   AF-A0A417YMB1-F1
#
_cell.length_a   1.000
_cell.length_b   1.000
_cell.length_c   1.000
_cell.angle_alpha   90.00
_cell.angle_beta   90.00
_cell.angle_gamma   90.00
#
_symmetry.space_group_name_H-M   'P 1'
#
loop_
_entity.id
_entity.type
_entity.pdbx_description
1 polymer ?
#
loop_
_entity_poly.entity_id
_entity_poly.type
_entity_poly.pdbx_seq_one_letter_code
_entity_poly.pdbx_strand_id
1 'polypeptide(L)'
;MEIERINENTIKFYISYIDIEDLGFEREEIWYNRERSEQLFWQMMDEVNYKEDFNPDGPLWIQVQAMEKGLEIVVTKAKVSKNGEHLELDTEDADDYDVPVEEKIENLLEDKFGKNVSSSEGDEEDMIEDNLWIIVEFNEFEDVIQLSHYFNNLSQFGEETLYHYHDKYYLYMEFSHEILDDNNQENIISQVLEFANDSDLSIHLLEEYGKIIFESDTFSQVRSYFPVEV
;
A
#
# COMPACT_ATOMS: atom_id res chain seq x y z
N MET A 1 13.25 -23.52 -22.63
CA MET A 1 12.61 -23.23 -21.32
C MET A 1 13.09 -24.21 -20.25
N GLU A 2 13.47 -23.67 -19.09
CA GLU A 2 13.77 -24.44 -17.86
C GLU A 2 12.78 -24.06 -16.76
N ILE A 3 12.32 -25.04 -16.00
CA ILE A 3 11.32 -24.87 -14.93
C ILE A 3 11.93 -25.43 -13.64
N GLU A 4 11.93 -24.63 -12.59
CA GLU A 4 12.40 -25.01 -11.26
C GLU A 4 11.28 -24.79 -10.24
N ARG A 5 10.94 -25.83 -9.48
CA ARG A 5 9.99 -25.73 -8.39
C ARG A 5 10.73 -25.28 -7.14
N ILE A 6 10.43 -24.08 -6.67
CA ILE A 6 11.03 -23.52 -5.45
C ILE A 6 10.33 -24.09 -4.21
N ASN A 7 8.99 -24.15 -4.22
CA ASN A 7 8.20 -24.76 -3.15
C ASN A 7 6.82 -25.24 -3.68
N GLU A 8 5.85 -25.53 -2.81
CA GLU A 8 4.50 -25.95 -3.23
C GLU A 8 3.64 -24.84 -3.85
N ASN A 9 3.96 -23.59 -3.53
CA ASN A 9 3.20 -22.40 -3.91
C ASN A 9 3.94 -21.49 -4.91
N THR A 10 5.24 -21.72 -5.13
CA THR A 10 6.12 -20.86 -5.93
C THR A 10 6.86 -21.68 -6.98
N ILE A 11 6.75 -21.25 -8.23
CA ILE A 11 7.43 -21.83 -9.38
C ILE A 11 8.31 -20.76 -10.03
N LYS A 12 9.50 -21.17 -10.43
CA LYS A 12 10.47 -20.32 -11.12
C LYS A 12 10.67 -20.82 -12.55
N PHE A 13 10.62 -19.89 -13.48
CA PHE A 13 10.80 -20.11 -14.91
C PHE A 13 12.04 -19.40 -15.40
N TYR A 14 12.74 -20.05 -16.31
CA TYR A 14 13.73 -19.41 -17.15
C TYR A 14 13.38 -19.65 -18.61
N ILE A 15 13.15 -18.55 -19.33
CA ILE A 15 12.89 -18.57 -20.77
C ILE A 15 13.96 -17.77 -21.51
N SER A 16 14.57 -18.37 -22.52
CA SER A 16 15.59 -17.69 -23.32
C SER A 16 14.96 -16.74 -24.33
N TYR A 17 15.70 -15.73 -24.81
CA TYR A 17 15.19 -14.82 -25.85
C TYR A 17 14.82 -15.55 -27.14
N ILE A 18 15.57 -16.60 -27.50
CA ILE A 18 15.29 -17.43 -28.68
C ILE A 18 13.93 -18.14 -28.50
N ASP A 19 13.67 -18.70 -27.32
CA ASP A 19 12.38 -19.36 -27.04
C ASP A 19 11.21 -18.34 -27.05
N ILE A 20 11.42 -17.12 -26.56
CA ILE A 20 10.41 -16.04 -26.60
C ILE A 20 10.06 -15.68 -28.06
N GLU A 21 11.07 -15.57 -28.93
CA GLU A 21 10.88 -15.27 -30.34
C GLU A 21 10.22 -16.44 -31.09
N ASP A 22 10.56 -17.69 -30.77
CA ASP A 22 9.89 -18.89 -31.31
C ASP A 22 8.40 -18.97 -30.92
N LEU A 23 8.05 -18.44 -29.75
CA LEU A 23 6.66 -18.28 -29.31
C LEU A 23 5.93 -17.10 -29.98
N GLY A 24 6.64 -16.29 -30.78
CA GLY A 24 6.06 -15.17 -31.53
C GLY A 24 5.87 -13.90 -30.70
N PHE A 25 6.63 -13.74 -29.63
CA PHE A 25 6.64 -12.54 -28.79
C PHE A 25 7.94 -11.76 -28.98
N GLU A 26 7.86 -10.43 -29.02
CA GLU A 26 9.04 -9.58 -28.92
C GLU A 26 9.34 -9.23 -27.45
N ARG A 27 10.63 -9.07 -27.12
CA ARG A 27 11.09 -8.67 -25.77
C ARG A 27 10.40 -7.43 -25.21
N GLU A 28 10.05 -6.48 -26.08
CA GLU A 28 9.42 -5.19 -25.73
C GLU A 28 7.91 -5.37 -25.52
N GLU A 29 7.27 -6.28 -26.25
CA GLU A 29 5.85 -6.57 -26.08
C GLU A 29 5.53 -7.20 -24.72
N ILE A 30 6.45 -7.94 -24.12
CA ILE A 30 6.25 -8.54 -22.78
C ILE A 30 6.11 -7.46 -21.70
N TRP A 31 6.77 -6.31 -21.85
CA TRP A 31 6.72 -5.22 -20.87
C TRP A 31 5.61 -4.20 -21.16
N TYR A 32 5.39 -3.88 -22.43
CA TYR A 32 4.48 -2.79 -22.81
C TYR A 32 3.08 -3.26 -23.21
N ASN A 33 2.87 -4.56 -23.43
CA ASN A 33 1.59 -5.10 -23.83
C ASN A 33 1.10 -6.13 -22.82
N ARG A 34 0.20 -5.69 -21.94
CA ARG A 34 -0.44 -6.52 -20.92
C ARG A 34 -1.12 -7.76 -21.49
N GLU A 35 -1.82 -7.65 -22.61
CA GLU A 35 -2.51 -8.79 -23.22
C GLU A 35 -1.51 -9.85 -23.71
N ARG A 36 -0.39 -9.41 -24.27
CA ARG A 36 0.68 -10.30 -24.74
C ARG A 36 1.45 -10.93 -23.58
N SER A 37 1.71 -10.17 -22.51
CA SER A 37 2.38 -10.70 -21.33
C SER A 37 1.52 -11.75 -20.64
N GLU A 38 0.22 -11.50 -20.46
CA GLU A 38 -0.75 -12.47 -19.94
C GLU A 38 -0.81 -13.74 -20.81
N GLN A 39 -0.84 -13.61 -22.14
CA GLN A 39 -0.83 -14.77 -23.05
C GLN A 39 0.42 -15.64 -22.87
N LEU A 40 1.60 -15.01 -22.76
CA LEU A 40 2.84 -15.73 -22.49
C LEU A 40 2.74 -16.47 -21.15
N PHE A 41 2.31 -15.80 -20.07
CA PHE A 41 2.18 -16.44 -18.76
C PHE A 41 1.20 -17.60 -18.77
N TRP A 42 0.02 -17.47 -19.37
CA TRP A 42 -0.95 -18.57 -19.47
C TRP A 42 -0.38 -19.76 -20.23
N GLN A 43 0.37 -19.51 -21.31
CA GLN A 43 1.01 -20.58 -22.08
C GLN A 43 2.09 -21.30 -21.26
N MET A 44 2.89 -20.55 -20.50
CA MET A 44 3.88 -21.10 -19.58
C MET A 44 3.22 -21.94 -18.48
N MET A 45 2.12 -21.43 -17.91
CA MET A 45 1.36 -22.11 -16.85
C MET A 45 0.65 -23.37 -17.33
N ASP A 46 0.14 -23.39 -18.57
CA ASP A 46 -0.48 -24.58 -19.18
C ASP A 46 0.56 -25.71 -19.35
N GLU A 47 1.78 -25.36 -19.78
CA GLU A 47 2.87 -26.34 -19.92
C GLU A 47 3.31 -26.95 -18.57
N VAL A 48 3.14 -26.20 -17.48
CA VAL A 48 3.45 -26.60 -16.08
C VAL A 48 2.34 -27.44 -15.48
N ASN A 49 1.09 -27.05 -15.69
CA ASN A 49 -0.09 -27.74 -15.17
C ASN A 49 -0.12 -29.20 -15.64
N TYR A 50 0.42 -29.47 -16.84
CA TYR A 50 0.51 -30.82 -17.39
C TYR A 50 1.55 -31.74 -16.69
N LYS A 51 2.52 -31.18 -15.94
CA LYS A 51 3.64 -31.94 -15.36
C LYS A 51 3.64 -32.01 -13.83
N GLU A 52 3.10 -31.01 -13.12
CA GLU A 52 3.47 -30.77 -11.71
C GLU A 52 2.29 -30.59 -10.73
N ASP A 53 1.05 -30.94 -11.11
CA ASP A 53 -0.17 -30.85 -10.25
C ASP A 53 -0.37 -29.43 -9.65
N PHE A 54 0.21 -28.41 -10.29
CA PHE A 54 0.03 -27.02 -9.89
C PHE A 54 -1.23 -26.49 -10.55
N ASN A 55 -2.36 -26.56 -9.84
CA ASN A 55 -3.57 -25.85 -10.26
C ASN A 55 -3.41 -24.35 -9.98
N PRO A 56 -3.38 -23.46 -10.99
CA PRO A 56 -3.37 -22.02 -10.79
C PRO A 56 -4.78 -21.52 -10.46
N ASP A 57 -5.42 -22.10 -9.44
CA ASP A 57 -6.73 -21.67 -8.98
C ASP A 57 -6.52 -20.60 -7.91
N GLY A 58 -6.76 -19.34 -8.27
CA GLY A 58 -6.60 -18.19 -7.40
C GLY A 58 -5.61 -17.13 -7.91
N PRO A 59 -5.46 -16.03 -7.15
CA PRO A 59 -4.59 -14.92 -7.50
C PRO A 59 -3.11 -15.33 -7.51
N LEU A 60 -2.38 -14.85 -8.52
CA LEU A 60 -0.97 -15.16 -8.74
C LEU A 60 -0.14 -13.88 -8.62
N TRP A 61 0.90 -13.93 -7.79
CA TRP A 61 1.94 -12.93 -7.74
C TRP A 61 3.03 -13.28 -8.77
N ILE A 62 3.37 -12.33 -9.65
CA ILE A 62 4.31 -12.55 -10.74
C ILE A 62 5.44 -11.53 -10.66
N GLN A 63 6.66 -12.02 -10.52
CA GLN A 63 7.88 -11.22 -10.57
C GLN A 63 8.67 -11.58 -11.82
N VAL A 64 9.10 -10.58 -12.60
CA VAL A 64 9.87 -10.77 -13.83
C VAL A 64 11.21 -10.07 -13.74
N GLN A 65 12.28 -10.79 -14.03
CA GLN A 65 13.65 -10.28 -14.03
C GLN A 65 14.32 -10.52 -15.39
N ALA A 66 14.85 -9.46 -15.99
CA ALA A 66 15.60 -9.56 -17.24
C ALA A 66 17.04 -10.04 -16.99
N MET A 67 17.46 -11.08 -17.71
CA MET A 67 18.80 -11.66 -17.69
C MET A 67 19.51 -11.39 -19.02
N GLU A 68 20.85 -11.51 -19.07
CA GLU A 68 21.61 -11.30 -20.32
C GLU A 68 21.17 -12.22 -21.48
N LYS A 69 20.57 -13.37 -21.18
CA LYS A 69 20.22 -14.41 -22.16
C LYS A 69 18.73 -14.80 -22.14
N GLY A 70 17.90 -14.12 -21.37
CA GLY A 70 16.49 -14.49 -21.24
C GLY A 70 15.75 -13.70 -20.17
N LEU A 71 14.60 -14.24 -19.76
CA LEU A 71 13.80 -13.74 -18.65
C LEU A 71 13.71 -14.83 -17.57
N GLU A 72 13.86 -14.40 -16.33
CA GLU A 72 13.57 -15.17 -15.13
C GLU A 72 12.22 -14.70 -14.59
N ILE A 73 11.28 -15.62 -14.40
CA ILE A 73 9.92 -15.30 -13.93
C ILE A 73 9.65 -16.15 -12.69
N VAL A 74 9.21 -15.52 -11.60
CA VAL A 74 8.80 -16.20 -10.38
C VAL A 74 7.29 -16.00 -10.21
N VAL A 75 6.56 -17.09 -10.07
CA VAL A 75 5.11 -17.10 -9.88
C VAL A 75 4.80 -17.71 -8.53
N THR A 76 4.16 -16.94 -7.65
CA THR A 76 3.73 -17.37 -6.31
C THR A 76 2.22 -17.34 -6.21
N LYS A 77 1.61 -18.42 -5.72
CA LYS A 77 0.19 -18.45 -5.36
C LYS A 77 -0.03 -17.55 -4.15
N ALA A 78 -0.86 -16.53 -4.31
CA ALA A 78 -1.38 -15.77 -3.18
C ALA A 78 -2.55 -16.56 -2.59
N LYS A 79 -2.57 -16.75 -1.27
CA LYS A 79 -3.75 -17.28 -0.60
C LYS A 79 -4.66 -16.12 -0.27
N VAL A 80 -5.91 -16.22 -0.72
CA VAL A 80 -6.97 -15.33 -0.27
C VAL A 80 -7.29 -15.69 1.18
N SER A 81 -7.10 -14.75 2.10
CA SER A 81 -7.48 -14.95 3.50
C SER A 81 -8.98 -15.26 3.59
N LYS A 82 -9.43 -15.93 4.67
CA LYS A 82 -10.81 -16.43 4.84
C LYS A 82 -11.92 -15.36 4.76
N ASN A 83 -11.57 -14.09 4.59
CA ASN A 83 -12.49 -12.98 4.45
C ASN A 83 -12.63 -12.46 3.01
N GLY A 84 -11.93 -13.02 2.02
CA GLY A 84 -12.20 -12.71 0.60
C GLY A 84 -11.70 -11.35 0.10
N GLU A 85 -11.11 -10.53 0.97
CA GLU A 85 -10.77 -9.12 0.67
C GLU A 85 -9.27 -8.81 0.69
N HIS A 86 -8.41 -9.77 1.06
CA HIS A 86 -6.96 -9.54 1.17
C HIS A 86 -6.12 -10.68 0.57
N LEU A 87 -5.11 -10.31 -0.23
CA LEU A 87 -4.13 -11.20 -0.84
C LEU A 87 -2.94 -11.37 0.10
N GLU A 88 -2.88 -12.47 0.85
CA GLU A 88 -1.74 -12.75 1.72
C GLU A 88 -0.69 -13.58 0.95
N LEU A 89 0.56 -13.11 0.96
CA LEU A 89 1.71 -13.93 0.61
C LEU A 89 1.99 -14.86 1.80
N ASP A 90 1.98 -16.19 1.59
CA ASP A 90 2.42 -17.16 2.60
C ASP A 90 3.91 -16.92 2.90
N THR A 91 4.21 -16.07 3.88
CA THR A 91 5.58 -15.72 4.31
C THR A 91 6.13 -16.67 5.37
N GLU A 92 5.45 -17.81 5.62
CA GLU A 92 5.84 -18.73 6.71
C GLU A 92 7.25 -19.35 6.53
N ASP A 93 7.88 -19.26 5.35
CA ASP A 93 9.24 -19.79 5.11
C ASP A 93 10.11 -18.96 4.13
N ALA A 94 9.92 -17.63 4.05
CA ALA A 94 10.77 -16.75 3.25
C ALA A 94 11.59 -15.79 4.13
N ASP A 95 12.49 -16.35 4.93
CA ASP A 95 13.66 -15.60 5.40
C ASP A 95 14.48 -15.17 4.17
N ASP A 96 14.77 -13.85 4.09
CA ASP A 96 15.77 -13.24 3.21
C ASP A 96 15.37 -12.93 1.76
N TYR A 97 14.33 -12.11 1.56
CA TYR A 97 14.24 -11.24 0.39
C TYR A 97 14.04 -9.79 0.84
N ASP A 98 14.97 -8.93 0.41
CA ASP A 98 14.96 -7.47 0.57
C ASP A 98 13.72 -6.89 -0.12
N VAL A 99 12.58 -6.90 0.57
CA VAL A 99 11.43 -6.09 0.19
C VAL A 99 11.83 -4.63 0.46
N PRO A 100 11.83 -3.74 -0.55
CA PRO A 100 12.08 -2.33 -0.35
C PRO A 100 11.21 -1.81 0.79
N VAL A 101 11.80 -1.04 1.71
CA VAL A 101 11.10 -0.52 2.88
C VAL A 101 9.86 0.28 2.45
N GLU A 102 9.92 0.99 1.32
CA GLU A 102 8.78 1.63 0.66
C GLU A 102 7.59 0.69 0.44
N GLU A 103 7.78 -0.50 -0.14
CA GLU A 103 6.68 -1.43 -0.45
C GLU A 103 6.03 -1.97 0.84
N LYS A 104 6.81 -2.08 1.92
CA LYS A 104 6.28 -2.40 3.26
C LYS A 104 5.44 -1.27 3.85
N ILE A 105 5.85 -0.03 3.60
CA ILE A 105 5.12 1.15 4.05
C ILE A 105 3.82 1.28 3.26
N GLU A 106 3.87 1.16 1.93
CA GLU A 106 2.69 1.17 1.04
C GLU A 106 1.65 0.12 1.48
N ASN A 107 2.06 -1.13 1.70
CA ASN A 107 1.12 -2.18 2.13
C ASN A 107 0.53 -1.91 3.53
N LEU A 108 1.33 -1.38 4.47
CA LEU A 108 0.82 -0.99 5.79
C LEU A 108 -0.14 0.21 5.72
N LEU A 109 0.07 1.11 4.77
CA LEU A 109 -0.78 2.25 4.52
C LEU A 109 -2.10 1.84 3.84
N GLU A 110 -2.05 0.95 2.83
CA GLU A 110 -3.23 0.47 2.11
C GLU A 110 -4.19 -0.32 3.03
N ASP A 111 -3.66 -1.17 3.91
CA ASP A 111 -4.44 -1.98 4.87
C ASP A 111 -5.15 -1.13 5.94
N LYS A 112 -4.56 0.02 6.32
CA LYS A 112 -5.02 0.82 7.48
C LYS A 112 -5.78 2.09 7.09
N PHE A 113 -5.43 2.71 5.97
CA PHE A 113 -6.00 3.99 5.54
C PHE A 113 -7.01 3.87 4.41
N GLY A 114 -7.30 2.63 3.98
CA GLY A 114 -8.47 2.33 3.15
C GLY A 114 -8.36 2.92 1.76
N LYS A 115 -7.46 2.36 0.94
CA LYS A 115 -7.68 2.39 -0.49
C LYS A 115 -8.77 1.35 -0.78
N ASN A 116 -10.03 1.76 -0.70
CA ASN A 116 -11.09 1.00 -1.35
C ASN A 116 -10.87 1.11 -2.87
N VAL A 117 -9.89 0.36 -3.38
CA VAL A 117 -10.00 -0.16 -4.74
C VAL A 117 -11.16 -1.14 -4.64
N SER A 118 -12.36 -0.61 -4.81
CA SER A 118 -13.50 -1.41 -5.22
C SER A 118 -13.06 -2.11 -6.50
N SER A 119 -12.59 -3.34 -6.34
CA SER A 119 -12.37 -4.33 -7.38
C SER A 119 -13.76 -4.79 -7.82
N SER A 120 -14.50 -3.84 -8.38
CA SER A 120 -15.71 -4.07 -9.15
C SER A 120 -15.30 -3.87 -10.59
N GLU A 121 -15.07 -4.97 -11.29
CA GLU A 121 -14.97 -4.97 -12.74
C GLU A 121 -16.24 -4.33 -13.32
N GLY A 122 -16.11 -3.11 -13.83
CA GLY A 122 -17.17 -2.41 -14.57
C GLY A 122 -17.63 -1.13 -13.90
N ASP A 123 -16.97 -0.02 -14.23
CA ASP A 123 -17.56 1.21 -14.77
C ASP A 123 -16.48 2.31 -14.70
N GLU A 124 -15.93 2.72 -15.85
CA GLU A 124 -14.89 3.76 -16.00
C GLU A 124 -15.44 5.19 -15.85
N GLU A 125 -16.51 5.40 -15.09
CA GLU A 125 -17.09 6.72 -14.87
C GLU A 125 -17.19 6.98 -13.35
N ASP A 126 -16.34 7.90 -12.89
CA ASP A 126 -16.22 8.45 -11.52
C ASP A 126 -15.41 7.61 -10.49
N MET A 127 -14.13 7.37 -10.76
CA MET A 127 -13.15 7.16 -9.68
C MET A 127 -12.97 8.49 -8.94
N ILE A 128 -13.76 8.71 -7.89
CA ILE A 128 -13.41 9.71 -6.89
C ILE A 128 -12.16 9.14 -6.21
N GLU A 129 -11.00 9.74 -6.46
CA GLU A 129 -9.81 9.50 -5.64
C GLU A 129 -10.20 9.90 -4.21
N ASP A 130 -10.54 8.91 -3.38
CA ASP A 130 -10.84 9.16 -1.98
C ASP A 130 -9.59 9.76 -1.33
N ASN A 131 -9.79 10.85 -0.59
CA ASN A 131 -8.76 11.53 0.18
C ASN A 131 -8.12 10.54 1.18
N LEU A 132 -6.78 10.50 1.25
CA LEU A 132 -6.13 9.77 2.35
C LEU A 132 -6.49 10.45 3.67
N TRP A 133 -6.66 9.65 4.72
CA TRP A 133 -6.88 10.15 6.05
C TRP A 133 -6.13 9.28 7.06
N ILE A 134 -5.85 9.84 8.23
CA ILE A 134 -5.20 9.14 9.33
C ILE A 134 -5.80 9.56 10.66
N ILE A 135 -5.85 8.62 11.61
CA ILE A 135 -6.12 8.90 13.02
C ILE A 135 -4.90 8.46 13.82
N VAL A 136 -4.26 9.41 14.48
CA VAL A 136 -3.14 9.13 15.37
C VAL A 136 -3.49 9.41 16.82
N GLU A 137 -2.89 8.64 17.73
CA GLU A 137 -2.96 8.86 19.17
C GLU A 137 -1.65 9.41 19.74
N PHE A 138 -1.78 10.39 20.62
CA PHE A 138 -0.68 10.96 21.39
C PHE A 138 -0.81 10.55 22.85
N ASN A 139 0.33 10.27 23.47
CA ASN A 139 0.38 9.93 24.89
C ASN A 139 0.20 11.17 25.76
N GLU A 140 0.81 12.29 25.36
CA GLU A 140 0.70 13.56 26.07
C GLU A 140 0.33 14.70 25.10
N PHE A 141 -0.32 15.75 25.60
CA PHE A 141 -0.66 16.91 24.78
C PHE A 141 0.58 17.67 24.28
N GLU A 142 1.71 17.53 24.98
CA GLU A 142 2.99 18.14 24.59
C GLU A 142 3.46 17.65 23.21
N ASP A 143 3.17 16.38 22.87
CA ASP A 143 3.51 15.81 21.57
C ASP A 143 2.76 16.52 20.43
N VAL A 144 1.49 16.88 20.66
CA VAL A 144 0.67 17.67 19.73
C VAL A 144 1.24 19.09 19.55
N ILE A 145 1.71 19.69 20.64
CA ILE A 145 2.35 21.02 20.60
C ILE A 145 3.60 20.96 19.73
N GLN A 146 4.48 19.98 19.96
CA GLN A 146 5.71 19.79 19.20
C GLN A 146 5.43 19.58 17.71
N LEU A 147 4.48 18.69 17.39
CA LEU A 147 4.05 18.44 16.01
C LEU A 147 3.55 19.73 15.33
N SER A 148 2.75 20.53 16.03
CA SER A 148 2.23 21.78 15.48
C SER A 148 3.35 22.78 15.11
N HIS A 149 4.42 22.84 15.91
CA HIS A 149 5.55 23.74 15.64
C HIS A 149 6.50 23.18 14.59
N TYR A 150 6.62 21.87 14.49
CA TYR A 150 7.37 21.22 13.42
C TYR A 150 6.79 21.60 12.04
N PHE A 151 5.47 21.62 11.92
CA PHE A 151 4.75 22.02 10.69
C PHE A 151 4.50 23.53 10.53
N ASN A 152 5.23 24.41 11.22
CA ASN A 152 4.96 25.87 11.19
C ASN A 152 4.96 26.52 9.79
N ASN A 153 5.61 25.90 8.79
CA ASN A 153 5.67 26.40 7.41
C ASN A 153 4.68 25.71 6.45
N LEU A 154 4.02 24.64 6.87
CA LEU A 154 3.03 23.92 6.09
C LEU A 154 1.67 24.12 6.77
N SER A 155 0.83 24.93 6.14
CA SER A 155 -0.43 25.37 6.73
C SER A 155 -1.67 24.86 5.99
N GLN A 156 -1.49 23.99 5.00
CA GLN A 156 -2.58 23.44 4.19
C GLN A 156 -2.28 22.00 3.83
N PHE A 157 -2.85 21.07 4.59
CA PHE A 157 -2.82 19.63 4.32
C PHE A 157 -4.21 19.13 3.90
N GLY A 158 -5.24 19.76 4.45
CA GLY A 158 -6.65 19.40 4.32
C GLY A 158 -7.37 19.72 5.63
N GLU A 159 -8.16 18.80 6.14
CA GLU A 159 -8.91 18.95 7.40
C GLU A 159 -8.17 18.28 8.57
N GLU A 160 -8.16 18.93 9.73
CA GLU A 160 -7.43 18.48 10.91
C GLU A 160 -8.22 18.76 12.20
N THR A 161 -8.63 17.69 12.88
CA THR A 161 -9.49 17.76 14.08
C THR A 161 -8.84 17.05 15.25
N LEU A 162 -8.74 17.75 16.39
CA LEU A 162 -8.18 17.19 17.62
C LEU A 162 -9.27 16.83 18.61
N TYR A 163 -9.25 15.58 19.05
CA TYR A 163 -10.15 14.99 20.03
C TYR A 163 -9.38 14.62 21.30
N HIS A 164 -10.13 14.53 22.40
CA HIS A 164 -9.69 13.92 23.64
C HIS A 164 -10.66 12.80 24.01
N TYR A 165 -10.12 11.61 24.23
CA TYR A 165 -10.88 10.41 24.53
C TYR A 165 -10.05 9.47 25.42
N HIS A 166 -10.65 8.90 26.46
CA HIS A 166 -9.98 7.99 27.42
C HIS A 166 -8.58 8.43 27.91
N ASP A 167 -8.42 9.71 28.28
CA ASP A 167 -7.16 10.28 28.83
C ASP A 167 -6.01 10.30 27.81
N LYS A 168 -6.34 10.23 26.52
CA LYS A 168 -5.43 10.39 25.39
C LYS A 168 -5.96 11.43 24.41
N TYR A 169 -5.07 11.91 23.55
CA TYR A 169 -5.39 12.86 22.50
C TYR A 169 -5.34 12.15 21.15
N TYR A 170 -6.35 12.39 20.32
CA TYR A 170 -6.47 11.79 19.00
C TYR A 170 -6.54 12.90 17.96
N LEU A 171 -5.70 12.83 16.95
CA LEU A 171 -5.74 13.76 15.82
C LEU A 171 -6.24 13.00 14.60
N TYR A 172 -7.34 13.47 14.05
CA TYR A 172 -7.80 13.10 12.72
C TYR A 172 -7.23 14.09 11.70
N MET A 173 -6.65 13.57 10.62
CA MET A 173 -6.22 14.36 9.48
C MET A 173 -6.78 13.75 8.21
N GLU A 174 -7.43 14.55 7.39
CA GLU A 174 -7.86 14.21 6.03
C GLU A 174 -7.08 15.07 5.04
N PHE A 175 -6.43 14.44 4.07
CA PHE A 175 -5.58 15.07 3.08
C PHE A 175 -6.34 15.34 1.79
N SER A 176 -6.29 16.58 1.31
CA SER A 176 -6.95 16.93 0.05
C SER A 176 -6.04 16.69 -1.14
N HIS A 177 -6.47 15.84 -2.09
CA HIS A 177 -5.79 15.62 -3.37
C HIS A 177 -5.60 16.89 -4.20
N GLU A 178 -6.47 17.89 -4.04
CA GLU A 178 -6.31 19.20 -4.69
C GLU A 178 -5.07 19.99 -4.20
N ILE A 179 -4.55 19.65 -3.01
CA ILE A 179 -3.47 20.38 -2.33
C ILE A 179 -2.17 19.58 -2.34
N LEU A 180 -2.26 18.26 -2.16
CA LEU A 180 -1.12 17.35 -2.01
C LEU A 180 -1.30 16.13 -2.92
N ASP A 181 -0.27 15.73 -3.67
CA ASP A 181 -0.23 14.43 -4.33
C ASP A 181 0.09 13.31 -3.33
N ASP A 182 -0.23 12.06 -3.70
CA ASP A 182 -0.07 10.86 -2.89
C ASP A 182 1.28 10.78 -2.16
N ASN A 183 2.40 10.98 -2.86
CA ASN A 183 3.73 10.89 -2.24
C ASN A 183 3.92 11.92 -1.12
N ASN A 184 3.37 13.12 -1.28
CA ASN A 184 3.44 14.16 -0.27
C ASN A 184 2.52 13.84 0.91
N GLN A 185 1.34 13.27 0.66
CA GLN A 185 0.43 12.82 1.71
C GLN A 185 1.10 11.74 2.57
N GLU A 186 1.68 10.72 1.95
CA GLU A 186 2.42 9.64 2.64
C GLU A 186 3.64 10.15 3.43
N ASN A 187 4.38 11.10 2.86
CA ASN A 187 5.51 11.72 3.54
C ASN A 187 5.07 12.52 4.78
N ILE A 188 3.91 13.20 4.73
CA ILE A 188 3.36 13.90 5.89
C ILE A 188 2.88 12.89 6.93
N ILE A 189 2.17 11.84 6.54
CA ILE A 189 1.76 10.75 7.43
C ILE A 189 2.98 10.19 8.17
N SER A 190 4.05 9.89 7.44
CA SER A 190 5.31 9.39 8.01
C SER A 190 5.89 10.35 9.05
N GLN A 191 5.90 11.65 8.76
CA GLN A 191 6.37 12.67 9.70
C GLN A 191 5.47 12.80 10.93
N VAL A 192 4.15 12.65 10.80
CA VAL A 192 3.21 12.67 11.92
C VAL A 192 3.45 11.48 12.86
N LEU A 193 3.71 10.30 12.28
CA LEU A 193 3.98 9.07 13.03
C LEU A 193 5.31 9.08 13.83
N GLU A 194 6.19 10.07 13.61
CA GLU A 194 7.36 10.29 14.48
C GLU A 194 6.97 10.88 15.85
N PHE A 195 5.83 11.56 15.93
CA PHE A 195 5.34 12.21 17.16
C PHE A 195 4.14 11.49 17.78
N ALA A 196 3.54 10.56 17.05
CA ALA A 196 2.28 9.93 17.41
C ALA A 196 2.28 8.45 17.04
N ASN A 197 1.39 7.67 17.64
CA ASN A 197 1.17 6.29 17.23
C ASN A 197 -0.08 6.21 16.35
N ASP A 198 -0.05 5.32 15.36
CA ASP A 198 -1.24 4.97 14.59
C ASP A 198 -2.37 4.45 15.51
N SER A 199 -3.62 4.78 15.18
CA SER A 199 -4.79 4.39 15.96
C SER A 199 -5.79 3.59 15.15
N ASP A 200 -6.18 2.42 15.65
CA ASP A 200 -7.24 1.60 15.04
C ASP A 200 -8.66 2.11 15.36
N LEU A 201 -8.81 3.29 15.97
CA LEU A 201 -10.13 3.85 16.27
C LEU A 201 -10.79 4.40 15.00
N SER A 202 -12.10 4.21 14.87
CA SER A 202 -12.88 4.85 13.81
C SER A 202 -13.18 6.30 14.15
N ILE A 203 -13.19 7.17 13.14
CA ILE A 203 -13.60 8.58 13.26
C ILE A 203 -14.98 8.71 13.91
N HIS A 204 -15.94 7.88 13.53
CA HIS A 204 -17.31 7.90 14.08
C HIS A 204 -17.35 7.73 15.60
N LEU A 205 -16.44 6.93 16.16
CA LEU A 205 -16.36 6.73 17.61
C LEU A 205 -15.85 7.99 18.32
N LEU A 206 -14.89 8.69 17.72
CA LEU A 206 -14.39 9.97 18.22
C LEU A 206 -15.43 11.09 18.08
N GLU A 207 -16.20 11.10 16.99
CA GLU A 207 -17.29 12.06 16.79
C GLU A 207 -18.45 11.85 17.77
N GLU A 208 -18.82 10.60 18.06
CA GLU A 208 -19.92 10.29 18.96
C GLU A 208 -19.54 10.39 20.45
N TYR A 209 -18.35 9.92 20.84
CA TYR A 209 -17.96 9.76 22.24
C TYR A 209 -16.70 10.54 22.64
N GLY A 210 -15.92 11.02 21.67
CA GLY A 210 -14.77 11.87 21.91
C GLY A 210 -15.19 13.30 22.23
N LYS A 211 -14.29 14.02 22.91
CA LYS A 211 -14.44 15.45 23.16
C LYS A 211 -13.58 16.22 22.16
N ILE A 212 -14.21 16.99 21.28
CA ILE A 212 -13.50 17.91 20.37
C ILE A 212 -12.78 18.98 21.21
N ILE A 213 -11.49 19.16 20.96
CA ILE A 213 -10.67 20.25 21.47
C ILE A 213 -10.58 21.35 20.42
N PHE A 214 -10.22 20.98 19.18
CA PHE A 214 -10.16 21.87 18.03
C PHE A 214 -10.84 21.21 16.83
N GLU A 215 -11.80 21.90 16.23
CA GLU A 215 -12.64 21.39 15.12
C GLU A 215 -11.97 21.60 13.75
N SER A 216 -11.14 22.62 13.60
CA SER A 216 -10.39 22.91 12.38
C SER A 216 -9.10 23.64 12.72
N ASP A 217 -8.16 23.74 11.77
CA ASP A 217 -6.92 24.51 11.92
C ASP A 217 -6.16 24.18 13.21
N THR A 218 -6.21 22.91 13.62
CA THR A 218 -5.69 22.43 14.91
C THR A 218 -4.28 22.93 15.14
N PHE A 219 -3.38 22.80 14.16
CA PHE A 219 -1.99 23.19 14.35
C PHE A 219 -1.83 24.71 14.53
N SER A 220 -2.57 25.49 13.76
CA SER A 220 -2.57 26.95 13.89
C SER A 220 -3.10 27.41 15.23
N GLN A 221 -4.18 26.80 15.72
CA GLN A 221 -4.75 27.10 17.02
C GLN A 221 -3.79 26.72 18.15
N VAL A 222 -3.21 25.52 18.12
CA VAL A 222 -2.23 25.06 19.10
C VAL A 222 -1.05 26.03 19.18
N ARG A 223 -0.45 26.41 18.05
CA ARG A 223 0.65 27.40 18.02
C ARG A 223 0.25 28.76 18.58
N SER A 224 -1.01 29.18 18.39
CA SER A 224 -1.49 30.45 18.93
C SER A 224 -1.64 30.44 20.45
N TYR A 225 -2.07 29.32 21.04
CA TYR A 225 -2.19 29.17 22.50
C TYR A 225 -0.85 28.82 23.17
N PHE A 226 0.04 28.15 22.46
CA PHE A 226 1.34 27.68 22.94
C PHE A 226 2.48 28.18 22.05
N PRO A 227 2.78 29.50 22.03
CA PRO A 227 3.87 30.04 21.25
C PRO A 227 5.24 29.61 21.80
N VAL A 228 6.21 29.35 20.92
CA VAL A 228 7.61 29.18 21.32
C VAL A 228 8.17 30.55 21.71
N GLU A 229 8.51 30.75 22.98
CA GLU A 229 9.34 31.87 23.39
C GLU A 229 10.76 31.64 22.86
N VAL A 230 11.18 32.49 21.92
CA VAL A 230 12.55 32.50 21.35
C VAL A 230 13.46 33.39 22.17
#